data_AF-A0A139PXS6-F1
#
_entry.id   AF-A0A139PXS6-F1
#
_cell.length_a   1.000
_cell.length_b   1.000
_cell.length_c   1.000
_cell.angle_alpha   90.00
_cell.angle_beta   90.00
_cell.angle_gamma   90.00
#
_symmetry.space_group_name_H-M   'P 1'
#
loop_
_entity.id
_entity.type
_entity.pdbx_description
1 polymer ?
#
loop_
_entity_poly.entity_id
_entity_poly.type
_entity_poly.pdbx_seq_one_letter_code
_entity_poly.pdbx_strand_id
1 'polypeptide(L)'
;MFEIFKSYQFNKEKARDYGFVENGEVWIYSCQILQGDFSMTVSITPDNVSFLVFDQETGDLYPQVHMESMRGSFVGSVREACLEILYQIRKACFDVQDFICPQTKRIMDKVQEKYGDPLEYLWEKSPDTAVLRHEGNQKWYAVLMRIPWDKLEKGREGLVEAVNLKHDQVADLFSQKGIYPAFHMNKRYWLSLALDDSLQDEEVIELIEKSWNLTVKK
;
A
#
# COMPACT_ATOMS: atom_id res chain seq x y z
N MET A 1 6.43 -5.94 9.99
CA MET A 1 7.23 -4.71 9.76
C MET A 1 7.73 -4.63 8.31
N PHE A 2 8.15 -5.74 7.69
CA PHE A 2 8.68 -5.78 6.32
C PHE A 2 7.63 -5.77 5.19
N GLU A 3 6.36 -6.02 5.52
CA GLU A 3 5.23 -6.00 4.57
C GLU A 3 5.08 -4.65 3.85
N ILE A 4 5.64 -3.58 4.40
CA ILE A 4 5.50 -2.23 3.88
C ILE A 4 6.18 -2.03 2.51
N PHE A 5 7.10 -2.91 2.11
CA PHE A 5 7.81 -2.86 0.82
C PHE A 5 7.28 -3.85 -0.23
N LYS A 6 6.27 -4.68 0.07
CA LYS A 6 5.89 -5.82 -0.80
C LYS A 6 5.40 -5.41 -2.20
N SER A 7 4.65 -4.33 -2.32
CA SER A 7 4.22 -3.80 -3.63
C SER A 7 5.07 -2.64 -4.09
N TYR A 8 6.36 -2.64 -3.74
CA TYR A 8 7.29 -1.59 -4.09
C TYR A 8 8.52 -2.20 -4.73
N GLN A 9 8.96 -1.63 -5.84
CA GLN A 9 10.19 -1.99 -6.53
C GLN A 9 11.30 -1.03 -6.12
N PHE A 10 12.43 -1.59 -5.69
CA PHE A 10 13.60 -0.79 -5.31
C PHE A 10 14.17 -0.04 -6.53
N ASN A 11 14.27 1.28 -6.41
CA ASN A 11 14.84 2.14 -7.44
C ASN A 11 16.28 2.50 -7.06
N LYS A 12 17.24 1.90 -7.77
CA LYS A 12 18.68 2.08 -7.52
C LYS A 12 19.15 3.52 -7.70
N GLU A 13 18.58 4.26 -8.63
CA GLU A 13 18.97 5.67 -8.87
C GLU A 13 18.53 6.53 -7.69
N LYS A 14 17.24 6.46 -7.32
CA LYS A 14 16.70 7.17 -6.15
C LYS A 14 17.41 6.79 -4.86
N ALA A 15 17.81 5.52 -4.71
CA ALA A 15 18.54 5.06 -3.52
C ALA A 15 19.95 5.67 -3.42
N ARG A 16 20.67 5.82 -4.55
CA ARG A 16 21.96 6.53 -4.57
C ARG A 16 21.78 7.99 -4.15
N ASP A 17 20.76 8.66 -4.70
CA ASP A 17 20.46 10.06 -4.39
C ASP A 17 20.06 10.26 -2.92
N TYR A 18 19.38 9.27 -2.32
CA TYR A 18 19.03 9.26 -0.90
C TYR A 18 20.24 9.05 0.03
N GLY A 19 21.33 8.46 -0.48
CA GLY A 19 22.56 8.21 0.27
C GLY A 19 22.83 6.74 0.62
N PHE A 20 22.16 5.78 -0.02
CA PHE A 20 22.57 4.38 0.08
C PHE A 20 23.91 4.14 -0.61
N VAL A 21 24.74 3.30 -0.01
CA VAL A 21 26.01 2.83 -0.57
C VAL A 21 25.84 1.40 -1.08
N GLU A 22 26.21 1.18 -2.35
CA GLU A 22 26.19 -0.13 -2.99
C GLU A 22 27.45 -0.93 -2.60
N ASN A 23 27.27 -2.13 -2.06
CA ASN A 23 28.34 -3.05 -1.70
C ASN A 23 28.02 -4.45 -2.26
N GLY A 24 28.36 -4.67 -3.53
CA GLY A 24 27.98 -5.88 -4.26
C GLY A 24 26.47 -5.91 -4.51
N GLU A 25 25.79 -6.95 -4.04
CA GLU A 25 24.33 -7.10 -4.17
C GLU A 25 23.54 -6.42 -3.03
N VAL A 26 24.23 -5.84 -2.05
CA VAL A 26 23.61 -5.24 -0.86
C VAL A 26 23.75 -3.73 -0.90
N TRP A 27 22.64 -3.03 -0.66
CA TRP A 27 22.58 -1.58 -0.53
C TRP A 27 22.42 -1.22 0.94
N ILE A 28 23.32 -0.39 1.46
CA ILE A 28 23.41 -0.08 2.88
C ILE A 28 23.19 1.41 3.11
N TYR A 29 22.31 1.74 4.05
CA TYR A 29 22.11 3.10 4.55
C TYR A 29 22.13 3.10 6.07
N SER A 30 22.88 4.01 6.68
CA SER A 30 22.96 4.16 8.13
C SER A 30 22.57 5.56 8.55
N CYS A 31 21.78 5.67 9.61
CA CYS A 31 21.36 6.95 10.18
C CYS A 31 21.21 6.85 11.70
N GLN A 32 21.18 8.00 12.36
CA GLN A 32 20.87 8.11 13.77
C GLN A 32 19.37 8.27 13.99
N ILE A 33 18.84 7.64 15.04
CA ILE A 33 17.44 7.75 15.47
C ILE A 33 17.38 8.11 16.96
N LEU A 34 16.22 8.58 17.44
CA LEU A 34 16.01 9.01 18.84
C LEU A 34 17.11 9.95 19.35
N GLN A 35 17.27 11.10 18.68
CA GLN A 35 18.25 12.13 19.05
C GLN A 35 19.71 11.66 19.11
N GLY A 36 20.04 10.53 18.47
CA GLY A 36 21.40 10.00 18.43
C GLY A 36 21.68 8.88 19.43
N ASP A 37 20.70 8.49 20.25
CA ASP A 37 20.85 7.39 21.21
C ASP A 37 21.06 6.04 20.51
N PHE A 38 20.52 5.90 19.29
CA PHE A 38 20.64 4.70 18.48
C PHE A 38 21.10 5.02 17.06
N SER A 39 21.82 4.07 16.46
CA SER A 39 22.03 4.03 15.02
C SER A 39 21.23 2.89 14.40
N MET A 40 20.62 3.17 13.26
CA MET A 40 19.90 2.20 12.46
C MET A 40 20.63 2.01 11.14
N THR A 41 20.91 0.76 10.81
CA THR A 41 21.48 0.36 9.51
C THR A 41 20.45 -0.44 8.75
N VAL A 42 20.04 0.05 7.60
CA VAL A 42 19.10 -0.59 6.67
C VAL A 42 19.87 -1.23 5.54
N SER A 43 19.57 -2.50 5.27
CA SER A 43 20.17 -3.30 4.21
C SER A 43 19.10 -3.77 3.25
N ILE A 44 19.28 -3.47 1.96
CA ILE A 44 18.36 -3.87 0.88
C ILE A 44 19.10 -4.84 -0.04
N THR A 45 18.50 -6.00 -0.27
CA THR A 45 18.92 -6.99 -1.28
C THR A 45 17.81 -7.14 -2.33
N PRO A 46 18.04 -7.87 -3.45
CA PRO A 46 16.98 -8.11 -4.44
C PRO A 46 15.71 -8.73 -3.86
N ASP A 47 15.85 -9.56 -2.82
CA ASP A 47 14.75 -10.36 -2.27
C ASP A 47 14.15 -9.77 -0.98
N ASN A 48 14.88 -8.89 -0.28
CA ASN A 48 14.49 -8.51 1.07
C ASN A 48 15.00 -7.13 1.51
N VAL A 49 14.24 -6.49 2.39
CA VAL A 49 14.68 -5.32 3.17
C VAL A 49 14.84 -5.76 4.62
N SER A 50 16.00 -5.51 5.22
CA SER A 50 16.28 -5.79 6.63
C SER A 50 16.92 -4.59 7.32
N PHE A 51 16.93 -4.56 8.64
CA PHE A 51 17.62 -3.52 9.39
C PHE A 51 18.17 -4.06 10.71
N LEU A 52 19.20 -3.38 11.21
CA LEU A 52 19.80 -3.58 12.54
C LEU A 52 19.79 -2.24 13.28
N VAL A 53 19.67 -2.31 14.60
CA VAL A 53 19.70 -1.14 15.50
C VAL A 53 20.80 -1.35 16.51
N PHE A 54 21.62 -0.33 16.75
CA PHE A 54 22.72 -0.36 17.72
C PHE A 54 22.55 0.78 18.72
N ASP A 55 22.73 0.46 19.99
CA ASP A 55 22.82 1.44 21.06
C ASP A 55 24.15 2.22 20.92
N GLN A 56 24.10 3.55 20.90
CA GLN A 56 25.30 4.37 20.72
C GLN A 56 26.10 4.57 22.00
N GLU A 57 25.50 4.37 23.17
CA GLU A 57 26.20 4.43 24.46
C GLU A 57 27.06 3.19 24.65
N THR A 58 26.50 1.99 24.40
CA THR A 58 27.22 0.73 24.63
C THR A 58 27.91 0.18 23.39
N GLY A 59 27.44 0.56 22.19
CA GLY A 59 27.87 -0.02 20.92
C GLY A 59 27.25 -1.38 20.61
N ASP A 60 26.33 -1.87 21.46
CA ASP A 60 25.74 -3.19 21.32
C ASP A 60 24.57 -3.20 20.34
N LEU A 61 24.36 -4.36 19.70
CA LEU A 61 23.15 -4.63 18.94
C LEU A 61 21.93 -4.59 19.88
N TYR A 62 20.88 -3.92 19.44
CA TYR A 62 19.59 -3.81 20.13
C TYR A 62 18.51 -4.67 19.42
N PRO A 63 18.51 -6.01 19.59
CA PRO A 63 17.62 -6.91 18.85
C PRO A 63 16.14 -6.85 19.31
N GLN A 64 15.86 -6.19 20.43
CA GLN A 64 14.54 -6.15 21.07
C GLN A 64 13.48 -5.53 20.15
N VAL A 65 13.87 -4.66 19.21
CA VAL A 65 12.96 -4.11 18.19
C VAL A 65 12.32 -5.19 17.31
N HIS A 66 12.94 -6.36 17.16
CA HIS A 66 12.40 -7.49 16.40
C HIS A 66 11.58 -8.48 17.25
N MET A 67 11.61 -8.38 18.59
CA MET A 67 11.00 -9.37 19.49
C MET A 67 9.55 -9.01 19.85
N GLU A 68 8.55 -9.65 19.25
CA GLU A 68 7.11 -9.36 19.51
C GLU A 68 6.67 -9.50 20.99
N SER A 69 7.39 -10.30 21.77
CA SER A 69 7.19 -10.47 23.21
C SER A 69 7.53 -9.21 24.02
N MET A 70 8.43 -8.35 23.53
CA MET A 70 8.85 -7.13 24.20
C MET A 70 7.87 -6.00 23.90
N ARG A 71 7.07 -5.58 24.89
CA ARG A 71 6.02 -4.56 24.73
C ARG A 71 6.16 -3.35 25.66
N GLY A 72 7.36 -3.12 26.21
CA GLY A 72 7.66 -1.95 27.02
C GLY A 72 7.59 -0.66 26.21
N SER A 73 7.24 0.46 26.85
CA SER A 73 7.12 1.77 26.21
C SER A 73 8.39 2.21 25.48
N PHE A 74 9.55 1.96 26.08
CA PHE A 74 10.85 2.27 25.49
C PHE A 74 11.13 1.49 24.19
N VAL A 75 10.96 0.15 24.20
CA VAL A 75 11.09 -0.65 22.97
C VAL A 75 10.08 -0.20 21.92
N GLY A 76 8.89 0.22 22.37
CA GLY A 76 7.85 0.82 21.53
C GLY A 76 8.34 2.06 20.77
N SER A 77 8.92 3.04 21.47
CA SER A 77 9.43 4.26 20.84
C SER A 77 10.61 4.01 19.90
N VAL A 78 11.50 3.06 20.22
CA VAL A 78 12.59 2.67 19.30
C VAL A 78 12.03 2.06 18.02
N ARG A 79 11.01 1.18 18.13
CA ARG A 79 10.33 0.61 16.95
C ARG A 79 9.62 1.65 16.10
N GLU A 80 8.98 2.62 16.73
CA GLU A 80 8.29 3.70 16.04
C GLU A 80 9.28 4.54 15.23
N ALA A 81 10.41 4.94 15.84
CA ALA A 81 11.49 5.62 15.14
C ALA A 81 12.06 4.79 13.97
N CYS A 82 12.22 3.47 14.14
CA CYS A 82 12.65 2.60 13.04
C CYS A 82 11.62 2.59 11.89
N LEU A 83 10.33 2.51 12.22
CA LEU A 83 9.25 2.50 11.23
C LEU A 83 9.23 3.80 10.41
N GLU A 84 9.39 4.95 11.07
CA GLU A 84 9.45 6.26 10.38
C GLU A 84 10.57 6.29 9.33
N ILE A 85 11.77 5.82 9.67
CA ILE A 85 12.89 5.72 8.72
C ILE A 85 12.56 4.79 7.56
N LEU A 86 11.97 3.62 7.84
CA LEU A 86 11.60 2.69 6.77
C LEU A 86 10.55 3.27 5.83
N TYR A 87 9.59 4.07 6.32
CA TYR A 87 8.61 4.74 5.47
C TYR A 87 9.23 5.84 4.63
N GLN A 88 10.16 6.62 5.19
CA GLN A 88 10.92 7.62 4.44
C GLN A 88 11.72 6.95 3.31
N ILE A 89 12.44 5.88 3.61
CA ILE A 89 13.20 5.09 2.63
C ILE A 89 12.27 4.54 1.55
N ARG A 90 11.13 3.94 1.91
CA ARG A 90 10.17 3.44 0.92
C ARG A 90 9.71 4.55 -0.02
N LYS A 91 9.30 5.69 0.53
CA LYS A 91 8.79 6.83 -0.25
C LYS A 91 9.86 7.42 -1.17
N ALA A 92 11.11 7.48 -0.69
CA ALA A 92 12.20 8.10 -1.43
C ALA A 92 12.85 7.15 -2.44
N CYS A 93 13.04 5.88 -2.09
CA CYS A 93 13.89 4.93 -2.80
C CYS A 93 13.13 3.82 -3.54
N PHE A 94 11.82 3.72 -3.38
CA PHE A 94 11.03 2.69 -4.04
C PHE A 94 9.91 3.29 -4.90
N ASP A 95 9.66 2.64 -6.03
CA ASP A 95 8.50 2.90 -6.88
C ASP A 95 7.39 1.91 -6.55
N VAL A 96 6.13 2.32 -6.67
CA VAL A 96 5.02 1.36 -6.55
C VAL A 96 5.16 0.35 -7.69
N GLN A 97 5.13 -0.92 -7.35
CA GLN A 97 5.19 -2.01 -8.32
C GLN A 97 4.00 -1.89 -9.29
N ASP A 98 4.25 -2.15 -10.57
CA ASP A 98 3.21 -2.16 -11.60
C ASP A 98 1.97 -2.97 -11.17
N PHE A 99 0.83 -2.57 -11.73
CA PHE A 99 -0.43 -3.28 -11.54
C PHE A 99 -0.29 -4.74 -11.97
N ILE A 100 -0.73 -5.68 -11.12
CA ILE A 100 -0.71 -7.11 -11.46
C ILE A 100 -1.73 -7.45 -12.54
N CYS A 101 -2.83 -6.70 -12.60
CA CYS A 101 -3.87 -6.89 -13.59
C CYS A 101 -3.72 -5.83 -14.69
N PRO A 102 -3.58 -6.21 -15.97
CA PRO A 102 -3.54 -5.25 -17.08
C PRO A 102 -4.79 -4.35 -17.13
N GLN A 103 -5.94 -4.88 -16.72
CA GLN A 103 -7.17 -4.12 -16.60
C GLN A 103 -7.04 -2.95 -15.63
N THR A 104 -6.41 -3.15 -14.46
CA THR A 104 -6.22 -2.08 -13.48
C THR A 104 -5.54 -0.87 -14.10
N LYS A 105 -4.46 -1.09 -14.88
CA LYS A 105 -3.79 0.00 -15.58
C LYS A 105 -4.73 0.76 -16.51
N ARG A 106 -5.45 0.04 -17.38
CA ARG A 106 -6.40 0.66 -18.33
C ARG A 106 -7.49 1.46 -17.62
N ILE A 107 -8.04 0.93 -16.53
CA ILE A 107 -9.09 1.60 -15.74
C ILE A 107 -8.52 2.83 -15.04
N MET A 108 -7.36 2.74 -14.38
CA MET A 108 -6.75 3.88 -13.70
C MET A 108 -6.35 4.98 -14.67
N ASP A 109 -5.84 4.64 -15.86
CA ASP A 109 -5.54 5.61 -16.93
C ASP A 109 -6.81 6.35 -17.38
N LYS A 110 -7.91 5.62 -17.65
CA LYS A 110 -9.22 6.22 -18.03
C LYS A 110 -9.79 7.11 -16.91
N VAL A 111 -9.65 6.70 -15.66
CA VAL A 111 -10.13 7.48 -14.49
C VAL A 111 -9.30 8.76 -14.31
N GLN A 112 -7.97 8.66 -14.44
CA GLN A 112 -7.07 9.80 -14.38
C GLN A 112 -7.36 10.79 -15.52
N GLU A 113 -7.64 10.31 -16.73
CA GLU A 113 -8.04 11.14 -17.87
C GLU A 113 -9.38 11.85 -17.62
N LYS A 114 -10.38 11.14 -17.07
CA LYS A 114 -11.73 11.67 -16.88
C LYS A 114 -11.87 12.62 -15.69
N TYR A 115 -11.23 12.33 -14.55
CA TYR A 115 -11.43 13.06 -13.30
C TYR A 115 -10.22 13.85 -12.82
N GLY A 116 -9.02 13.54 -13.32
CA GLY A 116 -7.79 14.23 -12.89
C GLY A 116 -7.25 13.83 -11.52
N ASP A 117 -7.99 13.04 -10.74
CA ASP A 117 -7.62 12.66 -9.38
C ASP A 117 -6.53 11.55 -9.38
N PRO A 118 -5.36 11.79 -8.74
CA PRO A 118 -4.31 10.79 -8.62
C PRO A 118 -4.64 9.72 -7.57
N LEU A 119 -4.05 8.54 -7.71
CA LEU A 119 -4.07 7.53 -6.65
C LEU A 119 -3.30 8.02 -5.41
N GLU A 120 -3.98 8.04 -4.27
CA GLU A 120 -3.41 8.45 -3.00
C GLU A 120 -3.19 7.27 -2.06
N TYR A 121 -1.94 7.04 -1.65
CA TYR A 121 -1.55 5.99 -0.72
C TYR A 121 -1.55 6.53 0.71
N LEU A 122 -2.75 6.62 1.30
CA LEU A 122 -2.94 7.28 2.61
C LEU A 122 -2.42 6.47 3.80
N TRP A 123 -2.15 5.19 3.63
CA TRP A 123 -1.79 4.30 4.73
C TRP A 123 -0.37 3.78 4.59
N GLU A 124 0.48 4.17 5.52
CA GLU A 124 1.86 3.71 5.54
C GLU A 124 1.96 2.18 5.70
N LYS A 125 1.08 1.61 6.54
CA LYS A 125 1.00 0.16 6.81
C LYS A 125 0.27 -0.66 5.74
N SER A 126 -0.34 -0.02 4.75
CA SER A 126 -1.07 -0.69 3.66
C SER A 126 -0.57 -0.15 2.32
N PRO A 127 0.70 -0.47 1.95
CA PRO A 127 1.31 -0.09 0.68
C PRO A 127 0.48 -0.42 -0.56
N ASP A 128 -0.32 -1.47 -0.43
CA ASP A 128 -1.07 -2.11 -1.50
C ASP A 128 -2.45 -1.48 -1.71
N THR A 129 -2.76 -0.42 -0.95
CA THR A 129 -4.05 0.24 -0.95
C THR A 129 -3.89 1.70 -1.32
N ALA A 130 -4.57 2.10 -2.38
CA ALA A 130 -4.72 3.49 -2.80
C ALA A 130 -6.20 3.90 -2.77
N VAL A 131 -6.45 5.19 -2.56
CA VAL A 131 -7.78 5.77 -2.69
C VAL A 131 -7.83 6.74 -3.85
N LEU A 132 -9.04 6.90 -4.38
CA LEU A 132 -9.41 8.06 -5.18
C LEU A 132 -10.50 8.83 -4.43
N ARG A 133 -10.35 10.15 -4.37
CA ARG A 133 -11.21 11.01 -3.57
C ARG A 133 -11.35 12.39 -4.21
N HIS A 134 -12.50 13.01 -3.98
CA HIS A 134 -12.77 14.34 -4.52
C HIS A 134 -11.86 15.38 -3.88
N GLU A 135 -11.22 16.22 -4.68
CA GLU A 135 -10.43 17.36 -4.17
C GLU A 135 -11.29 18.27 -3.26
N GLY A 136 -12.53 18.58 -3.65
CA GLY A 136 -13.36 19.58 -2.94
C GLY A 136 -13.91 19.14 -1.58
N ASN A 137 -14.14 17.84 -1.34
CA ASN A 137 -14.76 17.34 -0.11
C ASN A 137 -13.99 16.19 0.56
N GLN A 138 -12.90 15.73 -0.06
CA GLN A 138 -11.99 14.69 0.43
C GLN A 138 -12.66 13.31 0.65
N LYS A 139 -13.93 13.13 0.23
CA LYS A 139 -14.65 11.86 0.32
C LYS A 139 -14.13 10.90 -0.73
N TRP A 140 -13.90 9.66 -0.31
CA TRP A 140 -13.44 8.60 -1.19
C TRP A 140 -14.59 8.12 -2.08
N TYR A 141 -14.29 7.93 -3.35
CA TYR A 141 -15.20 7.31 -4.31
C TYR A 141 -14.65 5.98 -4.84
N ALA A 142 -13.36 5.71 -4.68
CA ALA A 142 -12.80 4.39 -4.94
C ALA A 142 -11.68 4.05 -3.96
N VAL A 143 -11.53 2.77 -3.66
CA VAL A 143 -10.37 2.24 -2.92
C VAL A 143 -9.82 1.05 -3.71
N LEU A 144 -8.66 1.24 -4.34
CA LEU A 144 -7.93 0.20 -5.05
C LEU A 144 -7.09 -0.59 -4.03
N MET A 145 -7.14 -1.91 -4.11
CA MET A 145 -6.43 -2.80 -3.19
C MET A 145 -5.85 -3.98 -3.96
N ARG A 146 -4.63 -4.40 -3.64
CA ARG A 146 -4.12 -5.73 -3.99
C ARG A 146 -4.36 -6.69 -2.83
N ILE A 147 -5.15 -7.74 -3.06
CA ILE A 147 -5.60 -8.68 -2.03
C ILE A 147 -5.49 -10.14 -2.50
N PRO A 148 -5.40 -11.11 -1.58
CA PRO A 148 -5.56 -12.51 -1.95
C PRO A 148 -6.96 -12.80 -2.48
N TRP A 149 -7.06 -13.64 -3.50
CA TRP A 149 -8.33 -14.05 -4.11
C TRP A 149 -9.32 -14.64 -3.10
N ASP A 150 -8.83 -15.35 -2.08
CA ASP A 150 -9.63 -15.96 -1.01
C ASP A 150 -10.51 -14.97 -0.23
N LYS A 151 -10.23 -13.66 -0.32
CA LYS A 151 -10.99 -12.58 0.29
C LYS A 151 -12.26 -12.23 -0.48
N LEU A 152 -12.28 -12.50 -1.78
CA LEU A 152 -13.44 -12.30 -2.65
C LEU A 152 -14.14 -13.62 -2.93
N GLU A 153 -13.36 -14.67 -3.24
CA GLU A 153 -13.85 -15.97 -3.67
C GLU A 153 -13.11 -17.09 -2.93
N LYS A 154 -13.81 -17.72 -1.97
CA LYS A 154 -13.22 -18.78 -1.15
C LYS A 154 -12.67 -19.92 -2.01
N GLY A 155 -11.42 -20.28 -1.76
CA GLY A 155 -10.75 -21.40 -2.43
C GLY A 155 -10.05 -21.02 -3.73
N ARG A 156 -10.15 -19.77 -4.20
CA ARG A 156 -9.34 -19.27 -5.32
C ARG A 156 -7.99 -18.78 -4.80
N GLU A 157 -6.91 -19.30 -5.39
CA GLU A 157 -5.54 -18.98 -5.02
C GLU A 157 -5.01 -17.75 -5.79
N GLY A 158 -3.92 -17.16 -5.29
CA GLY A 158 -3.23 -16.03 -5.92
C GLY A 158 -3.72 -14.66 -5.43
N LEU A 159 -3.23 -13.61 -6.09
CA LEU A 159 -3.55 -12.22 -5.81
C LEU A 159 -4.46 -11.62 -6.89
N VAL A 160 -5.21 -10.59 -6.52
CA VAL A 160 -6.06 -9.79 -7.41
C VAL A 160 -6.02 -8.33 -7.01
N GLU A 161 -6.11 -7.44 -8.00
CA GLU A 161 -6.42 -6.04 -7.77
C GLU A 161 -7.93 -5.85 -7.80
N ALA A 162 -8.46 -5.31 -6.70
CA ALA A 162 -9.88 -5.08 -6.52
C ALA A 162 -10.13 -3.60 -6.23
N VAL A 163 -11.24 -3.07 -6.72
CA VAL A 163 -11.67 -1.71 -6.43
C VAL A 163 -12.98 -1.72 -5.63
N ASN A 164 -12.96 -1.10 -4.45
CA ASN A 164 -14.17 -0.84 -3.70
C ASN A 164 -14.85 0.42 -4.21
N LEU A 165 -16.14 0.34 -4.47
CA LEU A 165 -16.95 1.44 -4.97
C LEU A 165 -18.22 1.59 -4.15
N LYS A 166 -18.64 2.83 -3.95
CA LYS A 166 -19.90 3.15 -3.29
C LYS A 166 -21.06 2.92 -4.26
N HIS A 167 -22.10 2.25 -3.80
CA HIS A 167 -23.30 1.98 -4.58
C HIS A 167 -24.55 2.02 -3.70
N ASP A 168 -25.67 2.43 -4.27
CA ASP A 168 -26.97 2.55 -3.59
C ASP A 168 -27.82 1.27 -3.68
N GLN A 169 -27.51 0.40 -4.64
CA GLN A 169 -28.20 -0.88 -4.89
C GLN A 169 -27.22 -2.06 -4.93
N VAL A 170 -26.46 -2.26 -3.86
CA VAL A 170 -25.40 -3.29 -3.81
C VAL A 170 -25.94 -4.73 -3.94
N ALA A 171 -27.11 -5.02 -3.37
CA ALA A 171 -27.65 -6.38 -3.32
C ALA A 171 -28.03 -6.93 -4.71
N ASP A 172 -28.48 -6.06 -5.61
CA ASP A 172 -28.96 -6.44 -6.94
C ASP A 172 -27.80 -6.86 -7.86
N LEU A 173 -26.58 -6.41 -7.55
CA LEU A 173 -25.40 -6.57 -8.39
C LEU A 173 -24.60 -7.85 -8.10
N PHE A 174 -24.84 -8.54 -6.99
CA PHE A 174 -24.06 -9.76 -6.64
C PHE A 174 -24.35 -10.97 -7.55
N SER A 175 -25.36 -10.88 -8.41
CA SER A 175 -25.62 -11.90 -9.44
C SER A 175 -24.64 -11.79 -10.62
N GLN A 176 -23.98 -10.65 -10.78
CA GLN A 176 -23.02 -10.40 -11.85
C GLN A 176 -21.64 -10.89 -11.45
N LYS A 177 -21.01 -11.66 -12.35
CA LYS A 177 -19.64 -12.13 -12.16
C LYS A 177 -18.69 -10.93 -12.09
N GLY A 178 -17.70 -11.00 -11.20
CA GLY A 178 -16.74 -9.90 -10.98
C GLY A 178 -17.15 -8.90 -9.91
N ILE A 179 -18.40 -8.97 -9.42
CA ILE A 179 -18.91 -8.12 -8.33
C ILE A 179 -19.05 -8.94 -7.05
N TYR A 180 -18.43 -8.45 -5.98
CA TYR A 180 -18.37 -9.13 -4.69
C TYR A 180 -18.85 -8.21 -3.55
N PRO A 181 -19.27 -8.77 -2.40
CA PRO A 181 -19.49 -8.00 -1.19
C PRO A 181 -18.23 -7.21 -0.81
N ALA A 182 -18.40 -5.96 -0.37
CA ALA A 182 -17.26 -5.12 -0.03
C ALA A 182 -16.27 -5.78 0.95
N PHE A 183 -15.00 -5.73 0.58
CA PHE A 183 -13.87 -6.03 1.45
C PHE A 183 -13.45 -4.78 2.24
N HIS A 184 -13.26 -4.87 3.56
CA HIS A 184 -12.94 -3.77 4.49
C HIS A 184 -13.94 -2.59 4.59
N MET A 185 -14.87 -2.43 3.65
CA MET A 185 -15.85 -1.34 3.64
C MET A 185 -17.26 -1.81 4.07
N ASN A 186 -18.16 -0.85 4.30
CA ASN A 186 -19.53 -1.14 4.70
C ASN A 186 -20.31 -1.79 3.54
N LYS A 187 -20.55 -3.10 3.63
CA LYS A 187 -21.24 -3.95 2.64
C LYS A 187 -22.66 -3.52 2.26
N ARG A 188 -23.27 -2.59 2.99
CA ARG A 188 -24.57 -2.00 2.63
C ARG A 188 -24.45 -0.90 1.58
N TYR A 189 -23.32 -0.22 1.51
CA TYR A 189 -23.12 0.97 0.68
C TYR A 189 -21.92 0.84 -0.25
N TRP A 190 -21.17 -0.25 -0.15
CA TRP A 190 -19.98 -0.50 -0.94
C TRP A 190 -20.03 -1.92 -1.52
N LEU A 191 -19.43 -2.08 -2.68
CA LEU A 191 -19.15 -3.35 -3.34
C LEU A 191 -17.66 -3.41 -3.73
N SER A 192 -17.14 -4.61 -3.97
CA SER A 192 -15.80 -4.82 -4.52
C SER A 192 -15.91 -5.35 -5.94
N LEU A 193 -15.18 -4.75 -6.87
CA LEU A 193 -15.00 -5.29 -8.22
C LEU A 193 -13.62 -5.94 -8.31
N ALA A 194 -13.54 -7.15 -8.85
CA ALA A 194 -12.26 -7.71 -9.25
C ALA A 194 -11.88 -7.16 -10.63
N LEU A 195 -10.66 -6.65 -10.79
CA LEU A 195 -10.14 -6.14 -12.05
C LEU A 195 -9.45 -7.26 -12.84
N ASP A 196 -10.16 -8.37 -13.07
CA ASP A 196 -9.64 -9.60 -13.71
C ASP A 196 -10.24 -9.87 -15.10
N ASP A 197 -10.71 -8.82 -15.79
CA ASP A 197 -11.41 -8.87 -17.08
C ASP A 197 -12.75 -9.66 -17.05
N SER A 198 -13.28 -9.98 -15.86
CA SER A 198 -14.63 -10.56 -15.72
C SER A 198 -15.75 -9.57 -16.02
N LEU A 199 -15.48 -8.28 -15.85
CA LEU A 199 -16.30 -7.15 -16.29
C LEU A 199 -15.58 -6.42 -17.44
N GLN A 200 -16.34 -5.92 -18.40
CA GLN A 200 -15.77 -5.06 -19.44
C GLN A 200 -15.30 -3.73 -18.85
N ASP A 201 -14.29 -3.12 -19.46
CA ASP A 201 -13.72 -1.88 -18.95
C ASP A 201 -14.79 -0.77 -18.84
N GLU A 202 -15.72 -0.72 -19.79
CA GLU A 202 -16.81 0.24 -19.82
C GLU A 202 -17.75 0.07 -18.62
N GLU A 203 -18.10 -1.17 -18.25
CA GLU A 203 -18.94 -1.47 -17.08
C GLU A 203 -18.25 -1.05 -15.78
N VAL A 204 -16.95 -1.30 -15.65
CA VAL A 204 -16.16 -0.87 -14.49
C VAL A 204 -16.14 0.65 -14.38
N ILE A 205 -15.95 1.36 -15.49
CA ILE A 205 -15.92 2.84 -15.52
C ILE A 205 -17.30 3.42 -15.16
N GLU A 206 -18.39 2.83 -15.64
CA GLU A 206 -19.76 3.25 -15.27
C GLU A 206 -20.01 3.08 -13.76
N LEU A 207 -19.54 1.98 -13.16
CA LEU A 207 -19.65 1.76 -11.72
C LEU A 207 -18.81 2.76 -10.92
N ILE A 208 -17.61 3.11 -11.41
CA ILE A 208 -16.77 4.15 -10.80
C ILE A 208 -17.45 5.51 -10.87
N GLU A 209 -18.01 5.87 -12.04
CA GLU A 209 -18.76 7.11 -12.23
C GLU A 209 -19.98 7.20 -11.31
N LYS A 210 -20.70 6.10 -11.11
CA LYS A 210 -21.82 6.09 -10.17
C LYS A 210 -21.34 6.32 -8.73
N SER A 211 -20.26 5.67 -8.31
CA SER A 211 -19.65 5.92 -6.99
C SER A 211 -19.19 7.37 -6.82
N TRP A 212 -18.56 7.94 -7.85
CA TRP A 212 -18.13 9.33 -7.90
C TRP A 212 -19.33 10.28 -7.69
N ASN A 213 -20.42 10.07 -8.42
CA ASN A 213 -21.66 10.86 -8.28
C ASN A 213 -22.33 10.71 -6.90
N LEU A 214 -22.26 9.53 -6.28
CA LEU A 214 -22.80 9.28 -4.93
C LEU A 214 -21.97 9.90 -3.81
N THR A 215 -20.81 10.48 -4.13
CA THR A 215 -19.83 11.00 -3.17
C THR A 215 -19.45 12.46 -3.43
N VAL A 216 -19.81 13.03 -4.58
CA VAL A 216 -19.53 14.43 -4.92
C VAL A 216 -20.28 15.43 -4.03
N LYS A 217 -21.50 15.08 -3.58
CA LYS A 217 -22.33 15.97 -2.74
C LYS A 217 -21.85 16.02 -1.28
N LYS A 218 -21.93 17.20 -0.66
CA LYS A 218 -21.61 17.43 0.76
C LYS A 218 -22.53 16.66 1.69
#